data_AF-A0A534S1E8-F1
#
_entry.id   AF-A0A534S1E8-F1
#
_cell.length_a   1.000
_cell.length_b   1.000
_cell.length_c   1.000
_cell.angle_alpha   90.00
_cell.angle_beta   90.00
_cell.angle_gamma   90.00
#
_symmetry.space_group_name_H-M   'P 1'
#
loop_
_entity.id
_entity.type
_entity.pdbx_description
1 polymer ?
#
loop_
_entity_poly.entity_id
_entity_poly.type
_entity_poly.pdbx_seq_one_letter_code
_entity_poly.pdbx_strand_id
1 'polypeptide(L)' 'MDVSNASGYDGTTVAADACFVAKHATGRSKVVVTEATNPQVRQVVKTYAPGFGLEVVEVPHRGG' A
#
# COMPACT_ATOMS: atom_id res chain seq x y z
N MET A 1 11.91 9.90 -7.41
CA MET A 1 12.56 8.61 -7.12
C MET A 1 13.83 8.54 -7.94
N ASP A 2 14.92 8.03 -7.38
CA ASP A 2 16.23 7.99 -8.04
C ASP A 2 16.45 6.71 -8.87
N VAL A 3 15.70 5.66 -8.55
CA VAL A 3 15.70 4.37 -9.26
C VAL A 3 14.28 3.85 -9.44
N SER A 4 14.10 2.97 -10.43
CA SER A 4 12.87 2.20 -10.66
C SER A 4 13.24 0.73 -10.96
N ASN A 5 12.26 -0.16 -10.82
CA ASN A 5 12.37 -1.50 -11.39
C ASN A 5 12.06 -1.48 -12.91
N ALA A 6 12.12 -2.65 -13.55
CA ALA A 6 11.85 -2.79 -15.00
C ALA A 6 10.36 -2.89 -15.36
N SER A 7 9.50 -3.20 -14.38
CA SER A 7 8.03 -3.21 -14.50
C SER A 7 7.38 -3.64 -13.17
N GLY A 8 6.07 -3.46 -13.08
CA GLY A 8 5.20 -4.15 -12.13
C GLY A 8 4.00 -4.78 -12.87
N TYR A 9 3.24 -5.64 -12.21
CA TYR A 9 2.11 -6.33 -12.85
C TYR A 9 0.95 -5.37 -13.16
N ASP A 10 0.34 -4.78 -12.13
CA ASP A 10 -0.62 -3.70 -12.26
C ASP A 10 -0.46 -2.66 -11.13
N GLY A 11 -1.15 -1.52 -11.24
CA GLY A 11 -1.04 -0.44 -10.24
C GLY A 11 -1.54 -0.84 -8.84
N THR A 12 -2.45 -1.82 -8.74
CA THR A 12 -3.01 -2.28 -7.46
C THR A 12 -2.05 -3.21 -6.73
N THR A 13 -1.40 -4.13 -7.44
CA THR A 13 -0.39 -5.03 -6.88
C THR A 13 0.88 -4.27 -6.53
N VAL A 14 1.29 -3.31 -7.37
CA VAL A 14 2.47 -2.45 -7.08
C VAL A 14 2.25 -1.60 -5.83
N ALA A 15 1.02 -1.16 -5.54
CA ALA A 15 0.72 -0.47 -4.30
C ALA A 15 0.90 -1.36 -3.05
N ALA A 16 0.57 -2.65 -3.14
CA ALA A 16 0.84 -3.62 -2.07
C ALA A 16 2.34 -3.89 -1.90
N ASP A 17 3.09 -4.02 -3.00
CA ASP A 17 4.55 -4.16 -2.98
C ASP A 17 5.22 -2.92 -2.35
N ALA A 18 4.71 -1.73 -2.64
CA ALA A 18 5.19 -0.50 -2.02
C ALA A 18 5.00 -0.50 -0.50
N CYS A 19 3.90 -1.06 0.01
CA CYS A 19 3.68 -1.24 1.45
C CYS A 19 4.72 -2.20 2.06
N PHE A 20 5.03 -3.30 1.36
CA PHE A 20 6.07 -4.25 1.77
C PHE A 20 7.46 -3.61 1.82
N VAL A 21 7.84 -2.86 0.79
CA VAL A 21 9.10 -2.10 0.75
C VAL A 21 9.16 -1.09 1.90
N ALA A 22 8.07 -0.35 2.15
CA ALA A 22 7.99 0.62 3.24
C ALA A 22 8.15 -0.03 4.62
N LYS A 23 7.58 -1.22 4.84
CA LYS A 23 7.78 -2.01 6.07
C LYS A 23 9.27 -2.25 6.33
N HIS A 24 9.98 -2.78 5.33
CA HIS A 24 11.39 -3.12 5.46
C HIS A 24 12.28 -1.88 5.59
N ALA A 25 11.95 -0.79 4.90
CA ALA A 25 12.69 0.46 5.00
C ALA A 25 12.52 1.16 6.35
N THR A 26 11.37 1.01 7.01
CA THR A 26 11.04 1.77 8.23
C THR A 26 10.96 0.95 9.51
N GLY A 27 10.87 -0.38 9.40
CA GLY A 27 10.61 -1.29 10.53
C GLY A 27 9.19 -1.22 11.12
N ARG A 28 8.28 -0.43 10.52
CA ARG A 28 6.92 -0.23 11.03
C ARG A 28 5.98 -1.33 10.55
N SER A 29 5.06 -1.74 11.42
CA SER A 29 4.06 -2.79 11.16
C SER A 29 2.67 -2.25 10.79
N LYS A 30 2.52 -0.94 10.57
CA LYS A 30 1.24 -0.30 10.25
C LYS A 30 1.36 0.57 9.01
N VAL A 31 0.42 0.43 8.08
CA VAL A 31 0.27 1.27 6.90
C VAL A 31 -1.07 1.99 6.92
N VAL A 32 -1.07 3.28 6.58
CA VAL A 32 -2.27 4.11 6.54
C VAL A 32 -2.65 4.38 5.09
N VAL A 33 -3.91 4.16 4.73
CA VAL A 33 -4.44 4.38 3.37
C VAL A 33 -5.66 5.30 3.46
N THR A 34 -5.75 6.30 2.58
CA THR A 34 -6.92 7.20 2.55
C THR A 34 -8.09 6.57 1.78
N GLU A 35 -9.32 6.80 2.22
CA GLU A 35 -10.57 6.44 1.51
C GLU A 35 -10.64 7.02 0.09
N ALA A 36 -9.95 8.15 -0.17
CA ALA A 36 -9.85 8.74 -1.51
C ALA A 36 -9.06 7.88 -2.51
N THR A 37 -8.34 6.85 -2.03
CA THR A 37 -7.60 5.92 -2.89
C THR A 37 -8.58 5.08 -3.70
N ASN A 38 -8.21 4.72 -4.94
CA ASN A 38 -9.01 3.84 -5.79
C ASN A 38 -9.46 2.59 -4.99
N PRO A 39 -10.77 2.25 -4.98
CA PRO A 39 -11.30 1.12 -4.22
C PRO A 39 -10.57 -0.22 -4.48
N GLN A 40 -10.16 -0.48 -5.72
CA GLN A 40 -9.45 -1.71 -6.09
C GLN A 40 -8.05 -1.76 -5.47
N VAL A 41 -7.34 -0.62 -5.43
CA VAL A 41 -6.04 -0.52 -4.74
C VAL A 41 -6.21 -0.82 -3.25
N ARG A 42 -7.21 -0.20 -2.60
CA ARG A 42 -7.52 -0.44 -1.18
C ARG A 42 -7.81 -1.92 -0.91
N GLN A 43 -8.61 -2.55 -1.76
CA GLN A 43 -8.94 -3.97 -1.64
C GLN A 43 -7.68 -4.84 -1.75
N VAL A 44 -6.85 -4.64 -2.77
CA VAL A 44 -5.63 -5.44 -2.97
C VAL A 44 -4.63 -5.25 -1.84
N VAL A 45 -4.42 -4.01 -1.38
CA VAL A 45 -3.57 -3.74 -0.21
C VAL A 45 -4.09 -4.45 1.03
N LYS A 46 -5.40 -4.38 1.33
CA LYS A 46 -6.00 -5.09 2.47
C LYS A 46 -5.89 -6.62 2.36
N THR A 47 -5.84 -7.17 1.15
CA THR A 47 -5.65 -8.61 0.93
C THR A 47 -4.20 -9.04 1.16
N TYR A 48 -3.21 -8.28 0.68
CA TYR A 48 -1.80 -8.70 0.67
C TYR A 48 -1.06 -8.30 1.95
N ALA A 49 -1.31 -7.09 2.47
CA ALA A 49 -0.59 -6.53 3.61
C ALA A 49 -0.59 -7.40 4.87
N PRO A 50 -1.68 -8.11 5.25
CA PRO A 50 -1.64 -9.03 6.38
C PRO A 50 -0.64 -10.18 6.20
N GLY A 51 -0.49 -10.70 4.97
CA GLY A 51 0.53 -11.72 4.64
C GLY A 51 1.95 -11.20 4.80
N PHE A 52 2.14 -9.89 4.72
CA PHE A 52 3.40 -9.20 5.03
C PHE A 52 3.53 -8.83 6.50
N GLY A 53 2.59 -9.19 7.37
CA GLY A 53 2.58 -8.78 8.78
C GLY A 53 2.39 -7.27 8.97
N LEU A 54 1.62 -6.62 8.08
CA LEU A 54 1.22 -5.22 8.17
C LEU A 54 -0.24 -5.12 8.58
N GLU A 55 -0.53 -4.23 9.54
CA GLU A 55 -1.87 -3.74 9.84
C GLU A 55 -2.21 -2.60 8.86
N VAL A 56 -3.37 -2.68 8.21
CA VAL A 56 -3.87 -1.62 7.32
C VAL A 56 -4.90 -0.79 8.07
N VAL A 57 -4.67 0.52 8.16
CA VAL A 57 -5.63 1.48 8.72
C VAL A 57 -6.14 2.36 7.59
N GLU A 58 -7.43 2.29 7.31
CA GLU A 58 -8.07 3.19 6.36
C GLU A 58 -8.58 4.45 7.08
N VAL A 59 -8.31 5.62 6.49
CA VAL A 59 -8.71 6.92 7.07
C VAL A 59 -9.59 7.71 6.13
N PRO A 60 -10.63 8.39 6.64
CA PRO A 60 -11.51 9.21 5.82
C PRO A 60 -10.77 10.40 5.21
N HIS A 61 -11.18 10.81 4.02
CA HIS A 61 -10.76 12.09 3.43
C HIS A 61 -11.86 13.13 3.60
N ARG A 62 -11.48 14.41 3.70
CA ARG A 62 -12.42 15.54 3.71
C ARG A 62 -11.99 16.53 2.64
N GLY A 63 -12.96 17.00 1.85
CA GLY A 63 -12.77 18.17 0.99
C GLY A 63 -12.29 17.92 -0.44
N GLY A 64 -12.29 16.68 -0.94
CA GLY A 64 -11.79 16.38 -2.29
C GLY A 64 -10.29 16.29 -2.30
#